data_AF-A0A839J6U4-F1
#
_entry.id   AF-A0A839J6U4-F1
#
_cell.length_a   1.000
_cell.length_b   1.000
_cell.length_c   1.000
_cell.angle_alpha   90.00
_cell.angle_beta   90.00
_cell.angle_gamma   90.00
#
_symmetry.space_group_name_H-M   'P 1'
#
loop_
_entity.id
_entity.type
_entity.pdbx_description
1 polymer ?
#
loop_
_entity_poly.entity_id
_entity_poly.type
_entity_poly.pdbx_seq_one_letter_code
_entity_poly.pdbx_strand_id
1 'polypeptide(L)'
;MNRSIVWWWVARPAADLPLLAASASFGWWLGSQPAASKVDWQALLGLEATIIGILAAIITFACTALYGASAHRLVVLRRRHGQQIRRGWLASIAVSVASAVACLLALPLNALGVWVPAVALIAAGALGAASAATARSLLWLGFVLQQQDVEASVVHSDELSTLRRS
;
A
#
# COMPACT_ATOMS: atom_id res chain seq x y z
N MET A 1 8.05 5.60 18.57
CA MET A 1 8.48 5.12 17.24
C MET A 1 9.34 6.21 16.60
N ASN A 2 10.57 5.89 16.19
CA ASN A 2 11.54 6.90 15.73
C ASN A 2 11.09 7.48 14.37
N ARG A 3 10.74 8.77 14.33
CA ARG A 3 10.14 9.42 13.13
C ARG A 3 11.03 9.31 11.88
N SER A 4 12.34 9.09 12.05
CA SER A 4 13.31 8.90 10.97
C SER A 4 13.11 7.59 10.19
N ILE A 5 12.75 6.49 10.86
CA ILE A 5 12.59 5.16 10.23
C ILE A 5 11.32 5.13 9.38
N VAL A 6 10.23 5.70 9.88
CA VAL A 6 8.96 5.79 9.14
C VAL A 6 9.14 6.62 7.88
N TRP A 7 9.79 7.79 7.99
CA TRP A 7 10.09 8.63 6.84
C TRP A 7 10.99 7.93 5.82
N TRP A 8 11.98 7.18 6.28
CA TRP A 8 12.87 6.42 5.41
C TRP A 8 12.11 5.32 4.64
N TRP A 9 11.23 4.58 5.33
CA TRP A 9 10.41 3.51 4.74
C TRP A 9 9.43 4.06 3.70
N VAL A 10 8.73 5.14 4.07
CA VAL A 10 7.76 5.83 3.21
C VAL A 10 8.38 6.39 1.93
N ALA A 11 9.65 6.82 1.99
CA ALA A 11 10.38 7.40 0.86
C ALA A 11 10.95 6.36 -0.12
N ARG A 12 10.97 5.07 0.22
CA ARG A 12 11.65 4.03 -0.57
C ARG A 12 10.73 2.84 -0.84
N PRO A 13 10.11 2.73 -2.03
CA PRO A 13 9.26 1.60 -2.37
C PRO A 13 10.00 0.25 -2.33
N ALA A 14 11.32 0.25 -2.52
CA ALA A 14 12.15 -0.95 -2.36
C ALA A 14 12.15 -1.52 -0.91
N ALA A 15 11.74 -0.73 0.08
CA ALA A 15 11.63 -1.20 1.45
C ALA A 15 10.43 -2.17 1.66
N ASP A 16 9.58 -2.35 0.64
CA ASP A 16 8.50 -3.33 0.61
C ASP A 16 9.01 -4.74 0.18
N LEU A 17 10.23 -4.83 -0.37
CA LEU A 17 10.83 -6.09 -0.86
C LEU A 17 10.98 -7.18 0.20
N PRO A 18 11.39 -6.90 1.46
CA PRO A 18 11.47 -7.94 2.48
C PRO A 18 10.11 -8.57 2.80
N LEU A 19 9.03 -7.78 2.76
CA LEU A 19 7.69 -8.30 3.01
C LEU A 19 7.23 -9.20 1.85
N LEU A 20 7.49 -8.78 0.62
CA LEU A 20 7.26 -9.59 -0.57
C LEU A 20 8.05 -10.91 -0.52
N ALA A 21 9.33 -10.86 -0.18
CA ALA A 21 10.18 -12.04 -0.09
C ALA A 21 9.71 -13.00 1.02
N ALA A 22 9.34 -12.46 2.19
CA ALA A 22 8.81 -13.24 3.30
C ALA A 22 7.46 -13.89 2.94
N SER A 23 6.55 -13.15 2.32
CA SER A 23 5.24 -13.68 1.94
C SER A 23 5.34 -14.70 0.81
N ALA A 24 6.18 -14.47 -0.19
CA ALA A 24 6.45 -15.44 -1.26
C ALA A 24 7.08 -16.73 -0.70
N SER A 25 8.03 -16.61 0.23
CA SER A 25 8.64 -17.77 0.91
C SER A 25 7.62 -18.56 1.72
N PHE A 26 6.71 -17.86 2.41
CA PHE A 26 5.60 -18.49 3.10
C PHE A 26 4.65 -19.20 2.14
N GLY A 27 4.30 -18.58 1.02
CA GLY A 27 3.48 -19.19 -0.03
C GLY A 27 4.11 -20.45 -0.61
N TRP A 28 5.41 -20.42 -0.89
CA TRP A 28 6.16 -21.61 -1.32
C TRP A 28 6.09 -22.74 -0.30
N TRP A 29 6.39 -22.42 0.98
CA TRP A 29 6.34 -23.39 2.06
C TRP A 29 4.93 -23.97 2.23
N LEU A 30 3.89 -23.14 2.17
CA LEU A 30 2.50 -23.55 2.26
C LEU A 30 2.10 -24.48 1.10
N GLY A 31 2.45 -24.10 -0.13
CA GLY A 31 2.14 -24.89 -1.32
C GLY A 31 2.92 -26.20 -1.41
N SER A 32 4.04 -26.33 -0.68
CA SER A 32 4.78 -27.59 -0.54
C SER A 32 4.15 -28.57 0.47
N GLN A 33 3.15 -28.14 1.25
CA GLN A 33 2.49 -29.02 2.20
C GLN A 33 1.50 -29.96 1.52
N PRO A 34 1.34 -31.22 2.00
CA PRO A 34 0.39 -32.18 1.40
C PRO A 34 -1.05 -31.66 1.37
N ALA A 35 -1.44 -30.86 2.37
CA ALA A 35 -2.77 -30.27 2.48
C ALA A 35 -3.08 -29.24 1.38
N ALA A 36 -2.07 -28.65 0.73
CA ALA A 36 -2.24 -27.65 -0.31
C ALA A 36 -2.95 -28.19 -1.57
N SER A 37 -2.88 -29.50 -1.81
CA SER A 37 -3.59 -30.17 -2.90
C SER A 37 -5.11 -30.17 -2.74
N LYS A 38 -5.63 -29.92 -1.53
CA LYS A 38 -7.07 -29.87 -1.23
C LYS A 38 -7.64 -28.46 -1.31
N VAL A 39 -6.80 -27.45 -1.53
CA VAL A 39 -7.20 -26.04 -1.60
C VAL A 39 -7.76 -25.76 -2.99
N ASP A 40 -8.92 -25.10 -3.04
CA ASP A 40 -9.46 -24.55 -4.28
C ASP A 40 -8.69 -23.27 -4.64
N TRP A 41 -7.58 -23.45 -5.35
CA TRP A 41 -6.71 -22.36 -5.79
C TRP A 41 -7.40 -21.41 -6.77
N GLN A 42 -8.40 -21.86 -7.53
CA GLN A 42 -9.11 -20.97 -8.47
C GLN A 42 -9.97 -19.97 -7.69
N ALA A 43 -10.76 -20.45 -6.73
CA ALA A 43 -11.56 -19.58 -5.88
C ALA A 43 -10.68 -18.63 -5.05
N LEU A 44 -9.57 -19.15 -4.50
CA LEU A 44 -8.65 -18.35 -3.69
C LEU A 44 -8.01 -17.22 -4.49
N LEU A 45 -7.46 -17.50 -5.68
CA LEU A 45 -6.83 -16.48 -6.53
C LEU A 45 -7.83 -15.42 -7.01
N GLY A 46 -9.07 -15.83 -7.32
CA GLY A 46 -10.13 -14.89 -7.70
C GLY A 46 -10.53 -13.95 -6.55
N LEU A 47 -10.66 -14.48 -5.34
CA LEU A 47 -10.91 -13.68 -4.13
C LEU A 47 -9.74 -12.72 -3.86
N GLU A 48 -8.52 -13.21 -3.97
CA GLU A 48 -7.32 -12.43 -3.70
C GLU A 48 -7.16 -11.27 -4.69
N ALA A 49 -7.39 -11.50 -5.98
CA ALA A 49 -7.39 -10.43 -6.99
C ALA A 49 -8.41 -9.33 -6.65
N THR A 50 -9.56 -9.71 -6.09
CA THR A 50 -10.59 -8.76 -5.62
C THR A 50 -10.10 -7.97 -4.42
N ILE A 51 -9.48 -8.63 -3.43
CA ILE A 51 -8.87 -7.96 -2.27
C ILE A 51 -7.80 -6.97 -2.74
N ILE A 52 -6.93 -7.36 -3.67
CA ILE A 52 -5.89 -6.48 -4.22
C ILE A 52 -6.52 -5.26 -4.92
N GLY A 53 -7.66 -5.43 -5.62
CA GLY A 53 -8.43 -4.33 -6.18
C GLY A 53 -8.91 -3.33 -5.11
N ILE A 54 -9.42 -3.83 -3.98
CA ILE A 54 -9.82 -2.98 -2.83
C ILE A 54 -8.61 -2.23 -2.26
N LEU A 55 -7.48 -2.94 -2.08
CA LEU A 55 -6.22 -2.34 -1.62
C LEU A 55 -5.74 -1.23 -2.57
N ALA A 56 -5.81 -1.44 -3.88
CA ALA A 56 -5.49 -0.43 -4.89
C ALA A 56 -6.40 0.81 -4.80
N ALA A 57 -7.69 0.62 -4.48
CA ALA A 57 -8.62 1.71 -4.25
C ALA A 57 -8.21 2.55 -3.03
N ILE A 58 -7.80 1.93 -1.92
CA ILE A 58 -7.30 2.62 -0.72
C ILE A 58 -6.04 3.44 -1.05
N ILE A 59 -5.10 2.86 -1.79
CA ILE A 59 -3.87 3.56 -2.24
C ILE A 59 -4.24 4.80 -3.06
N THR A 60 -5.17 4.66 -4.00
CA THR A 60 -5.61 5.75 -4.88
C THR A 60 -6.35 6.84 -4.08
N PHE A 61 -7.19 6.46 -3.13
CA PHE A 61 -7.84 7.39 -2.21
C PHE A 61 -6.82 8.19 -1.40
N ALA A 62 -5.83 7.53 -0.79
CA ALA A 62 -4.79 8.18 -0.02
C ALA A 62 -3.95 9.15 -0.88
N CYS A 63 -3.65 8.76 -2.12
CA CYS A 63 -2.99 9.62 -3.10
C CYS A 63 -3.83 10.88 -3.38
N THR A 64 -5.11 10.71 -3.70
CA THR A 64 -6.03 11.83 -3.96
C THR A 64 -6.15 12.75 -2.74
N ALA A 65 -6.24 12.21 -1.52
CA ALA A 65 -6.29 13.01 -0.29
C ALA A 65 -5.04 13.89 -0.12
N LEU A 66 -3.84 13.35 -0.36
CA LEU A 66 -2.59 14.12 -0.30
C LEU A 66 -2.56 15.24 -1.36
N TYR A 67 -3.00 14.95 -2.59
CA TYR A 67 -2.99 15.93 -3.67
C TYR A 67 -4.15 16.94 -3.59
N GLY A 68 -5.25 16.58 -2.94
CA GLY A 68 -6.40 17.44 -2.69
C GLY A 68 -6.26 18.35 -1.46
N ALA A 69 -5.37 18.03 -0.52
CA ALA A 69 -5.20 18.84 0.69
C ALA A 69 -4.65 20.24 0.39
N SER A 70 -5.24 21.26 1.00
CA SER A 70 -4.85 22.68 0.88
C SER A 70 -3.86 23.16 1.96
N ALA A 71 -3.63 22.34 2.98
CA ALA A 71 -2.74 22.63 4.10
C ALA A 71 -1.36 23.13 3.62
N HIS A 72 -0.94 24.31 4.08
CA HIS A 72 0.28 25.00 3.63
C HIS A 72 1.51 24.09 3.75
N ARG A 73 1.63 23.34 4.85
CA ARG A 73 2.75 22.41 5.07
C ARG A 73 2.80 21.30 4.02
N LEU A 74 1.65 20.76 3.61
CA LEU A 74 1.56 19.73 2.57
C LEU A 74 1.83 20.32 1.18
N VAL A 75 1.43 21.56 0.92
CA VAL A 75 1.80 22.28 -0.32
C VAL A 75 3.32 22.44 -0.41
N VAL A 76 3.97 22.92 0.66
CA VAL A 76 5.43 23.07 0.72
C VAL A 76 6.13 21.73 0.55
N LEU A 77 5.64 20.68 1.22
CA LEU A 77 6.20 19.34 1.10
C LEU A 77 6.13 18.81 -0.34
N ARG A 78 4.99 18.97 -1.01
CA ARG A 78 4.82 18.57 -2.42
C ARG A 78 5.72 19.38 -3.36
N ARG A 79 5.96 20.65 -3.08
CA ARG A 79 6.91 21.47 -3.86
C ARG A 79 8.36 21.00 -3.69
N ARG A 80 8.77 20.64 -2.47
CA ARG A 80 10.16 20.21 -2.17
C ARG A 80 10.45 18.77 -2.58
N HIS A 81 9.51 17.84 -2.35
CA HIS A 81 9.72 16.39 -2.52
C HIS A 81 8.75 15.75 -3.53
N GLY A 82 8.05 16.55 -4.35
CA GLY A 82 6.97 16.07 -5.22
C GLY A 82 7.36 14.95 -6.17
N GLN A 83 8.59 14.96 -6.70
CA GLN A 83 9.07 13.90 -7.59
C GLN A 83 9.23 12.56 -6.84
N GLN A 84 9.75 12.59 -5.60
CA GLN A 84 9.94 11.39 -4.77
C GLN A 84 8.58 10.84 -4.34
N ILE A 85 7.68 11.72 -3.88
CA ILE A 85 6.30 11.38 -3.50
C ILE A 85 5.56 10.74 -4.68
N ARG A 86 5.61 11.37 -5.86
CA ARG A 86 4.97 10.85 -7.09
C ARG A 86 5.50 9.48 -7.48
N ARG A 87 6.82 9.27 -7.43
CA ARG A 87 7.43 7.95 -7.70
C ARG A 87 6.96 6.89 -6.70
N GLY A 88 6.83 7.25 -5.42
CA GLY A 88 6.31 6.35 -4.39
C GLY A 88 4.86 5.93 -4.64
N TRP A 89 4.00 6.86 -5.08
CA TRP A 89 2.62 6.56 -5.44
C TRP A 89 2.50 5.71 -6.71
N LEU A 90 3.22 6.08 -7.77
CA LEU A 90 3.24 5.30 -9.01
C LEU A 90 3.73 3.88 -8.75
N ALA A 91 4.76 3.71 -7.90
CA ALA A 91 5.23 2.39 -7.50
C ALA A 91 4.16 1.60 -6.73
N SER A 92 3.46 2.20 -5.76
CA SER A 92 2.37 1.52 -5.05
C SER A 92 1.26 1.05 -5.99
N ILE A 93 0.81 1.93 -6.88
CA ILE A 93 -0.26 1.63 -7.85
C ILE A 93 0.21 0.52 -8.81
N ALA A 94 1.41 0.66 -9.37
CA ALA A 94 1.97 -0.34 -10.28
C ALA A 94 2.13 -1.70 -9.61
N VAL A 95 2.58 -1.75 -8.36
CA VAL A 95 2.68 -3.00 -7.58
C VAL A 95 1.31 -3.63 -7.37
N SER A 96 0.29 -2.87 -6.96
CA SER A 96 -1.06 -3.43 -6.78
C SER A 96 -1.65 -3.96 -8.09
N VAL A 97 -1.48 -3.25 -9.20
CA VAL A 97 -1.91 -3.73 -10.52
C VAL A 97 -1.15 -5.00 -10.92
N ALA A 98 0.18 -5.00 -10.77
CA ALA A 98 1.00 -6.16 -11.07
C ALA A 98 0.64 -7.37 -10.21
N SER A 99 0.36 -7.18 -8.92
CA SER A 99 -0.12 -8.24 -8.02
C SER A 99 -1.46 -8.81 -8.48
N ALA A 100 -2.45 -7.97 -8.82
CA ALA A 100 -3.75 -8.45 -9.29
C ALA A 100 -3.60 -9.24 -10.61
N VAL A 101 -2.80 -8.71 -11.55
CA VAL A 101 -2.50 -9.41 -12.81
C VAL A 101 -1.78 -10.73 -12.55
N ALA A 102 -0.84 -10.78 -11.61
CA ALA A 102 -0.15 -12.02 -11.24
C ALA A 102 -1.12 -13.10 -10.72
N CYS A 103 -2.09 -12.72 -9.87
CA CYS A 103 -3.14 -13.64 -9.42
C CYS A 103 -3.99 -14.16 -10.58
N LEU A 104 -4.39 -13.28 -11.51
CA LEU A 104 -5.18 -13.66 -12.67
C LEU A 104 -4.39 -14.55 -13.65
N LEU A 105 -3.10 -14.29 -13.85
CA LEU A 105 -2.21 -15.12 -14.67
C LEU A 105 -1.88 -16.46 -13.99
N ALA A 106 -2.01 -16.57 -12.67
CA ALA A 106 -1.86 -17.83 -11.95
C ALA A 106 -3.04 -18.79 -12.15
N LEU A 107 -4.24 -18.29 -12.51
CA LEU A 107 -5.41 -19.11 -12.81
C LEU A 107 -5.17 -20.13 -13.94
N PRO A 108 -4.69 -19.75 -15.14
CA PRO A 108 -4.40 -20.71 -16.19
C PRO A 108 -3.24 -21.63 -15.82
N LEU A 109 -2.24 -21.17 -15.05
CA LEU A 109 -1.17 -22.04 -14.56
C LEU A 109 -1.75 -23.17 -13.69
N ASN A 110 -2.64 -22.84 -12.75
CA ASN A 110 -3.33 -23.84 -11.94
C ASN A 110 -4.18 -24.79 -12.80
N ALA A 111 -4.90 -24.28 -13.80
CA ALA A 111 -5.71 -25.09 -14.72
C ALA A 111 -4.89 -26.06 -15.59
N LEU A 112 -3.65 -25.67 -15.94
CA LEU A 112 -2.71 -26.51 -16.70
C LEU A 112 -1.99 -27.55 -15.82
N GLY A 113 -2.34 -27.65 -14.53
CA GLY A 113 -1.69 -28.57 -13.60
C GLY A 113 -0.26 -28.15 -13.24
N VAL A 114 0.08 -26.86 -13.37
CA VAL A 114 1.36 -26.33 -12.91
C VAL A 114 1.49 -26.56 -11.40
N TRP A 115 2.74 -26.79 -10.96
CA TRP A 115 3.11 -27.15 -9.60
C TRP A 115 2.45 -26.22 -8.56
N VAL A 116 1.64 -26.81 -7.67
CA VAL A 116 0.93 -26.12 -6.56
C VAL A 116 1.83 -25.17 -5.74
N PRO A 117 3.10 -25.49 -5.42
CA PRO A 117 4.01 -24.56 -4.76
C PRO A 117 4.23 -23.23 -5.50
N ALA A 118 4.26 -23.24 -6.83
CA ALA A 118 4.44 -22.02 -7.62
C ALA A 118 3.20 -21.13 -7.58
N VAL A 119 2.01 -21.71 -7.64
CA VAL A 119 0.73 -20.98 -7.53
C VAL A 119 0.61 -20.34 -6.15
N ALA A 120 0.92 -21.09 -5.09
CA ALA A 120 0.89 -20.61 -3.71
C ALA A 120 1.92 -19.49 -3.46
N LEU A 121 3.11 -19.58 -4.05
CA LEU A 121 4.13 -18.53 -4.01
C LEU A 121 3.60 -17.24 -4.65
N ILE A 122 3.00 -17.32 -5.83
CA ILE A 122 2.46 -16.16 -6.55
C ILE A 122 1.35 -15.50 -5.72
N ALA A 123 0.40 -16.28 -5.21
CA ALA A 123 -0.67 -15.81 -4.34
C ALA A 123 -0.11 -15.05 -3.12
N ALA A 124 0.65 -15.72 -2.25
CA ALA A 124 1.16 -15.07 -1.05
C ALA A 124 2.11 -13.88 -1.36
N GLY A 125 2.91 -13.97 -2.42
CA GLY A 125 3.77 -12.89 -2.89
C GLY A 125 2.98 -11.66 -3.33
N ALA A 126 1.96 -11.85 -4.16
CA ALA A 126 1.10 -10.79 -4.70
C ALA A 126 0.34 -10.07 -3.58
N LEU A 127 -0.30 -10.81 -2.68
CA LEU A 127 -1.00 -10.26 -1.53
C LEU A 127 -0.06 -9.50 -0.59
N GLY A 128 1.11 -10.06 -0.29
CA GLY A 128 2.10 -9.41 0.58
C GLY A 128 2.59 -8.09 0.00
N ALA A 129 2.90 -8.07 -1.30
CA ALA A 129 3.35 -6.85 -2.00
C ALA A 129 2.27 -5.76 -2.01
N ALA A 130 1.01 -6.12 -2.32
CA ALA A 130 -0.11 -5.18 -2.32
C ALA A 130 -0.41 -4.65 -0.89
N SER A 131 -0.27 -5.52 0.12
CA SER A 131 -0.47 -5.15 1.53
C SER A 131 0.61 -4.18 2.00
N ALA A 132 1.88 -4.41 1.65
CA ALA A 132 2.98 -3.48 1.96
C ALA A 132 2.72 -2.09 1.37
N ALA A 133 2.40 -2.05 0.07
CA ALA A 133 2.10 -0.82 -0.64
C ALA A 133 0.93 -0.06 0.01
N THR A 134 -0.11 -0.79 0.45
CA THR A 134 -1.27 -0.21 1.12
C THR A 134 -0.93 0.34 2.50
N ALA A 135 -0.19 -0.42 3.30
CA ALA A 135 0.26 0.04 4.62
C ALA A 135 1.07 1.34 4.52
N ARG A 136 1.97 1.43 3.53
CA ARG A 136 2.71 2.66 3.24
C ARG A 136 1.80 3.82 2.86
N SER A 137 0.78 3.57 2.04
CA SER A 137 -0.22 4.58 1.68
C SER A 137 -1.08 5.04 2.86
N LEU A 138 -1.43 4.14 3.77
CA LEU A 138 -2.16 4.48 5.01
C LEU A 138 -1.30 5.32 5.96
N LEU A 139 0.01 5.06 6.07
CA LEU A 139 0.89 5.94 6.84
C LEU A 139 0.97 7.35 6.25
N TRP A 140 1.03 7.46 4.92
CA TRP A 140 0.93 8.76 4.24
C TRP A 140 -0.40 9.46 4.55
N LEU A 141 -1.52 8.74 4.49
CA LEU A 141 -2.83 9.29 4.77
C LEU A 141 -2.92 9.79 6.23
N GLY A 142 -2.45 8.99 7.19
CA GLY A 142 -2.38 9.41 8.60
C GLY A 142 -1.54 10.67 8.79
N PHE A 143 -0.43 10.80 8.08
CA PHE A 143 0.37 12.02 8.10
C PHE A 143 -0.38 13.23 7.50
N VAL A 144 -1.12 13.04 6.40
CA VAL A 144 -1.94 14.10 5.79
C VAL A 144 -2.97 14.61 6.78
N LEU A 145 -3.74 13.71 7.39
CA LEU A 145 -4.77 14.06 8.37
C LEU A 145 -4.18 14.83 9.56
N GLN A 146 -3.06 14.35 10.10
CA GLN A 146 -2.37 15.05 11.19
C GLN A 146 -1.92 16.47 10.83
N GLN A 147 -1.47 16.72 9.59
CA GLN A 147 -1.09 18.08 9.19
C GLN A 147 -2.30 19.00 9.04
N GLN A 148 -3.44 18.48 8.59
CA GLN A 148 -4.68 19.24 8.49
C GLN A 148 -5.21 19.64 9.86
N ASP A 149 -5.21 18.72 10.83
CA ASP A 149 -5.64 18.99 12.21
C ASP A 149 -4.78 20.07 12.88
N VAL A 150 -3.46 19.99 12.70
CA VAL A 150 -2.53 20.99 13.24
C VAL A 150 -2.80 22.37 12.63
N GLU A 151 -3.02 22.47 11.32
CA GLU A 151 -3.29 23.75 10.66
C GLU A 151 -4.63 24.34 11.11
N ALA A 152 -5.67 23.51 11.25
CA ALA A 152 -6.96 23.93 11.79
C ALA A 152 -6.84 24.47 13.23
N SER A 153 -6.03 23.81 14.08
CA SER A 153 -5.85 24.25 15.47
C SER A 153 -5.12 25.60 15.59
N VAL A 154 -4.19 25.90 14.68
CA VAL A 154 -3.46 27.18 14.64
C VAL A 154 -4.40 28.31 14.21
N VAL A 155 -5.17 28.09 13.15
CA VAL A 155 -6.16 29.09 12.67
C VAL A 155 -7.17 29.43 13.75
N HIS A 156 -7.71 28.41 14.43
CA HIS A 156 -8.67 28.63 15.51
C HIS A 156 -8.07 29.39 16.72
N SER A 157 -6.81 29.12 17.06
CA SER A 157 -6.10 29.82 18.14
C SER A 157 -5.85 31.29 17.80
N ASP A 158 -5.51 31.59 16.54
CA ASP A 158 -5.31 32.94 16.06
C ASP A 158 -6.62 33.74 16.10
N GLU A 159 -7.73 33.17 15.66
CA GLU A 159 -9.07 33.79 15.73
C GLU A 159 -9.45 34.16 17.17
N LEU A 160 -9.30 33.24 18.12
CA LEU A 160 -9.57 33.52 19.53
C LEU A 160 -8.67 34.63 20.10
N SER A 161 -7.41 34.69 19.66
CA SER A 161 -6.48 35.75 20.07
C SER A 161 -6.86 37.13 19.53
N THR A 162 -7.43 37.18 18.31
CA THR A 162 -7.91 38.43 17.70
C THR A 162 -9.17 38.96 18.39
N LEU A 163 -10.12 38.07 18.73
CA LEU A 163 -11.34 38.43 19.48
C LEU A 163 -11.04 38.92 20.90
N ARG A 164 -9.95 38.47 21.52
CA ARG A 164 -9.54 38.94 22.85
C ARG A 164 -8.93 40.34 22.84
N ARG A 165 -8.48 40.82 21.67
CA ARG A 165 -7.80 42.11 21.51
C ARG A 165 -8.76 43.23 21.07
N SER A 166 -9.94 42.89 20.59
CA SER A 166 -11.06 43.80 20.30
C SER A 166 -11.90 44.05 21.54
#